data_AF-A0A934HFC4-F1
#
_entry.id   AF-A0A934HFC4-F1
#
_cell.length_a   1.000
_cell.length_b   1.000
_cell.length_c   1.000
_cell.angle_alpha   90.00
_cell.angle_beta   90.00
_cell.angle_gamma   90.00
#
_symmetry.space_group_name_H-M   'P 1'
#
loop_
_entity.id
_entity.type
_entity.pdbx_description
1 polymer ?
#
loop_
_entity_poly.entity_id
_entity_poly.type
_entity_poly.pdbx_seq_one_letter_code
_entity_poly.pdbx_strand_id
1 'polypeptide(L)' 'MAHFDDSLAACQRLGGRIVVPTRGEPGSRFAVIQDPVGAVCTLFEKLDE' A
#
# COMPACT_ATOMS: atom_id res chain seq x y z
N MET A 1 -9.18 10.85 -5.65
CA MET A 1 -9.14 9.51 -5.01
C MET A 1 -7.78 8.91 -5.32
N ALA A 2 -7.06 8.42 -4.32
CA ALA A 2 -5.83 7.66 -4.55
C ALA A 2 -6.22 6.19 -4.73
N HIS A 3 -5.79 5.57 -5.82
CA HIS A 3 -5.98 4.15 -6.06
C HIS A 3 -4.87 3.35 -5.36
N PHE A 4 -5.22 2.19 -4.78
CA PHE A 4 -4.28 1.41 -3.97
C PHE A 4 -3.03 0.98 -4.75
N ASP A 5 -3.19 0.47 -5.98
CA ASP A 5 -2.07 0.00 -6.81
C ASP A 5 -1.17 1.16 -7.27
N ASP A 6 -1.77 2.31 -7.61
CA ASP A 6 -1.01 3.52 -7.97
C ASP A 6 -0.17 4.01 -6.78
N SER A 7 -0.70 3.89 -5.57
CA SER A 7 -0.02 4.29 -4.33
C SER A 7 1.15 3.37 -4.03
N LEU A 8 1.00 2.06 -4.26
CA LEU A 8 2.10 1.09 -4.16
C LEU A 8 3.20 1.36 -5.19
N ALA A 9 2.82 1.57 -6.45
CA ALA A 9 3.76 1.87 -7.53
C ALA A 9 4.49 3.21 -7.26
N ALA A 10 3.78 4.21 -6.76
CA ALA A 10 4.38 5.49 -6.36
C ALA A 10 5.38 5.32 -5.22
N CYS A 11 5.06 4.52 -4.19
CA CYS A 11 5.97 4.24 -3.09
C CYS A 11 7.29 3.65 -3.60
N GLN A 12 7.23 2.62 -4.43
CA GLN A 12 8.44 1.98 -4.99
C GLN A 12 9.22 2.94 -5.90
N ARG A 13 8.54 3.68 -6.79
CA ARG A 13 9.17 4.63 -7.70
C ARG A 13 9.89 5.77 -6.98
N LEU A 14 9.42 6.16 -5.79
CA LEU A 14 10.00 7.21 -4.95
C LEU A 14 11.05 6.68 -3.95
N GLY A 15 11.45 5.40 -4.07
CA GLY A 15 12.49 4.78 -3.24
C GLY A 15 11.99 4.16 -1.94
N GLY A 16 10.68 4.15 -1.71
CA GLY A 16 10.06 3.37 -0.63
C GLY A 16 10.01 1.88 -0.96
N ARG A 17 9.64 1.07 0.04
CA ARG A 17 9.55 -0.39 -0.09
C ARG A 17 8.26 -0.94 0.50
N ILE A 18 7.82 -2.06 -0.07
CA ILE A 18 6.72 -2.85 0.47
C ILE A 18 7.30 -3.77 1.55
N VAL A 19 6.89 -3.59 2.79
CA VAL A 19 7.31 -4.39 3.96
C VAL A 19 6.42 -5.61 4.12
N VAL A 20 5.11 -5.42 3.98
CA VAL A 20 4.13 -6.50 3.93
C VAL A 20 3.46 -6.45 2.55
N PRO A 21 3.56 -7.53 1.74
CA PRO A 21 2.94 -7.57 0.42
C PRO A 21 1.43 -7.42 0.51
N THR A 22 0.79 -7.04 -0.60
CA THR A 22 -0.66 -6.91 -0.67
C THR A 22 -1.35 -8.19 -0.17
N ARG A 23 -2.23 -8.04 0.81
CA ARG A 23 -3.09 -9.10 1.33
C ARG A 23 -4.54 -8.71 1.07
N GLY A 24 -5.29 -9.65 0.50
CA GLY A 24 -6.74 -9.54 0.38
C GLY A 24 -7.41 -10.09 1.63
N GLU A 25 -8.42 -9.37 2.10
CA GLU A 25 -9.39 -9.84 3.09
C GLU A 25 -10.80 -9.73 2.48
N PRO A 26 -11.81 -10.43 3.00
CA PRO A 26 -13.18 -10.28 2.51
C PRO A 26 -13.60 -8.80 2.51
N GLY A 27 -13.87 -8.24 1.33
CA GLY A 27 -14.30 -6.84 1.13
C GLY A 27 -13.21 -5.78 1.28
N SER A 28 -11.92 -6.15 1.38
CA SER A 28 -10.84 -5.16 1.45
C SER A 28 -9.47 -5.71 1.02
N ARG A 29 -8.51 -4.81 0.81
CA ARG A 29 -7.10 -5.17 0.67
C ARG A 29 -6.22 -4.18 1.40
N PHE A 30 -5.06 -4.66 1.84
CA PHE A 30 -4.07 -3.81 2.49
C PHE A 30 -2.64 -4.21 2.13
N ALA A 31 -1.71 -3.27 2.31
CA ALA A 31 -0.27 -3.49 2.25
C ALA A 31 0.43 -2.57 3.25
N VAL A 32 1.62 -2.96 3.71
CA VAL A 32 2.44 -2.09 4.58
C VAL A 32 3.64 -1.61 3.80
N ILE A 33 3.83 -0.30 3.75
CA ILE A 33 4.94 0.34 3.07
C ILE A 33 5.86 1.05 4.07
N GLN A 34 7.11 1.24 3.66
CA GLN A 34 8.08 2.07 4.37
C GLN A 34 8.71 3.06 3.39
N ASP A 35 8.83 4.32 3.80
CA ASP A 35 9.52 5.35 3.01
C ASP A 35 11.06 5.28 3.16
N PRO A 36 11.84 6.06 2.39
CA PRO A 36 13.31 6.04 2.49
C PRO A 36 13.89 6.45 3.84
N VAL A 37 13.16 7.23 4.64
CA VAL A 37 13.61 7.70 5.96
C VAL A 37 13.15 6.78 7.10
N GLY A 38 12.39 5.73 6.77
CA GLY A 38 12.01 4.66 7.68
C GLY A 38 10.58 4.74 8.22
N ALA A 39 9.77 5.73 7.83
CA ALA A 39 8.39 5.84 8.28
C ALA A 39 7.53 4.70 7.71
N VAL A 40 6.66 4.12 8.53
CA VAL A 40 5.84 2.95 8.17
C VAL A 40 4.36 3.34 8.10
N CYS A 41 3.70 2.98 7.00
CA CYS A 41 2.29 3.27 6.75
C CYS A 41 1.57 2.02 6.24
N THR A 42 0.30 1.86 6.63
CA THR A 42 -0.60 0.87 6.05
C THR A 42 -1.44 1.52 4.96
N LEU A 43 -1.34 1.02 3.74
CA LEU A 43 -2.30 1.33 2.67
C LEU A 43 -3.48 0.38 2.82
N PHE A 44 -4.69 0.92 2.77
CA PHE A 44 -5.93 0.18 2.90
C PHE A 44 -6.92 0.65 1.84
N GLU A 45 -7.60 -0.30 1.20
CA GLU A 45 -8.67 -0.03 0.26
C GLU A 45 -9.84 -0.97 0.56
N LYS A 46 -11.02 -0.38 0.75
CA LYS A 46 -12.27 -1.12 0.76
C LYS A 46 -12.60 -1.50 -0.68
N LEU A 47 -12.89 -2.78 -0.91
CA LEU A 47 -13.42 -3.24 -2.18
C LEU A 47 -14.94 -3.13 -2.05
N ASP A 48 -15.54 -2.28 -2.88
CA ASP A 48 -17.00 -2.23 -2.98
C ASP A 48 -17.50 -3.51 -3.68
N GLU A 49 -18.66 -4.04 -3.23
CA GLU A 49 -19.30 -5.24 -3.80
C GLU A 49 -19.87 -5.01 -5.20
#